data_AF-A0A812VXQ3-F1
#
_entry.id   AF-A0A812VXQ3-F1
#
_cell.length_a   1.000
_cell.length_b   1.000
_cell.length_c   1.000
_cell.angle_alpha   90.00
_cell.angle_beta   90.00
_cell.angle_gamma   90.00
#
_symmetry.space_group_name_H-M   'P 1'
#
loop_
_entity.id
_entity.type
_entity.pdbx_description
1 polymer ?
#
loop_
_entity_poly.entity_id
_entity_poly.type
_entity_poly.pdbx_seq_one_letter_code
_entity_poly.pdbx_strand_id
1 'polypeptide(L)'
;MREHLAQQLYSRIASGRSEEGPVPSAILEDWLLGINGYPLSAPFALFLDRFSKPGLDDDPDLFEDGRTLRFSHTRAVELPTMPAVLLESSLLRRSHMQIIRDLFLHCEEARDFGLTYAEAEKAVGTSIDPEFWIGKLRQALDDLETLRMKGTKITWTLFLKKLCPRASPRHLNMFESWVSELHELQVLRGEVSHSRGMLEFYREWMARPPLPEFLRQVILMEYVDSQQRAETRGRKTKEELVAARCPQQYRFKPGNVAMDQVVCDLLKTHVAREEERLTKMEGLFSATKPAKIQRATSKVLRRPVPQATWRLWNEAVDAMIMEGMGILNPSTLRAVVPWEVADHICAVMRTEGGGSISKQTFLQKMADLGNFRAPEEEGADDASSSSEDEAP
;
A
#
# COMPACT_ATOMS: atom_id res chain seq x y z
N MET A 1 16.50 17.35 13.03
CA MET A 1 16.54 18.08 11.72
C MET A 1 15.20 18.74 11.38
N ARG A 2 14.05 18.06 11.52
CA ARG A 2 12.71 18.67 11.27
C ARG A 2 12.31 19.73 12.30
N GLU A 3 12.58 19.51 13.59
CA GLU A 3 12.31 20.51 14.65
C GLU A 3 13.14 21.78 14.48
N HIS A 4 14.40 21.65 14.07
CA HIS A 4 15.26 22.80 13.81
C HIS A 4 14.75 23.63 12.64
N LEU A 5 14.23 22.99 11.59
CA LEU A 5 13.67 23.67 10.42
C LEU A 5 12.32 24.33 10.75
N ALA A 6 11.50 23.71 11.60
CA ALA A 6 10.28 24.32 12.14
C ALA A 6 10.59 25.53 13.05
N GLN A 7 11.58 25.44 13.93
CA GLN A 7 12.04 26.55 14.78
C GLN A 7 12.64 27.70 13.94
N GLN A 8 13.37 27.40 12.87
CA GLN A 8 13.90 28.41 11.95
C GLN A 8 12.81 29.09 11.10
N LEU A 9 11.77 28.36 10.70
CA LEU A 9 10.61 28.94 10.01
C LEU A 9 9.79 29.81 10.96
N TYR A 10 9.56 29.34 12.19
CA TYR A 10 8.85 30.08 13.23
C TYR A 10 9.57 31.37 13.61
N SER A 11 10.90 31.34 13.82
CA SER A 11 11.68 32.54 14.14
C SER A 11 11.68 33.56 13.00
N ARG A 12 11.65 33.12 11.74
CA ARG A 12 11.57 34.00 10.56
C ARG A 12 10.19 34.61 10.36
N ILE A 13 9.12 33.87 10.65
CA ILE A 13 7.74 34.39 10.61
C ILE A 13 7.53 35.38 11.77
N ALA A 14 8.02 35.05 12.98
CA ALA A 14 7.92 35.91 14.16
C ALA A 14 8.79 37.18 14.06
N SER A 15 9.86 37.16 13.27
CA SER A 15 10.72 38.34 13.03
C SER A 15 10.29 39.18 11.81
N GLY A 16 9.37 38.67 10.99
CA GLY A 16 8.68 39.44 9.95
C GLY A 16 7.70 40.44 10.59
N ARG A 17 8.22 41.61 10.98
CA ARG A 17 7.44 42.70 11.60
C ARG A 17 6.39 43.23 10.61
N SER A 18 5.14 42.83 10.76
CA SER A 18 3.98 43.66 10.42
C SER A 18 3.67 44.58 11.61
N GLU A 19 3.19 45.80 11.36
CA GLU A 19 2.84 46.78 12.41
C GLU A 19 1.70 46.31 13.34
N GLU A 20 1.05 45.18 13.02
CA GLU A 20 -0.09 44.62 13.74
C GLU A 20 0.27 43.62 14.86
N GLY A 21 1.55 43.42 15.17
CA GLY A 21 2.01 42.55 16.26
C GLY A 21 2.15 41.06 15.90
N PRO A 22 2.72 40.24 16.79
CA PRO A 22 2.99 38.82 16.51
C PRO A 22 1.67 38.03 16.39
N VAL A 23 1.57 37.18 15.36
CA VAL A 23 0.42 36.30 15.15
C VAL A 23 0.29 35.36 16.37
N PRO A 24 -0.90 35.27 17.02
CA PRO A 24 -1.13 34.38 18.15
C PRO A 24 -0.76 32.92 17.85
N SER A 25 -0.10 32.25 18.80
CA SER A 25 0.35 30.85 18.66
C SER A 25 -0.78 29.89 18.30
N ALA A 26 -1.99 30.11 18.84
CA ALA A 26 -3.18 29.32 18.53
C ALA A 26 -3.58 29.39 17.05
N ILE A 27 -3.37 30.54 16.38
CA ILE A 27 -3.66 30.68 14.95
C ILE A 27 -2.59 29.96 14.12
N LEU A 28 -1.32 30.04 14.52
CA LEU A 28 -0.23 29.29 13.88
C LEU A 28 -0.39 27.78 14.06
N GLU A 29 -0.83 27.33 15.23
CA GLU A 29 -1.14 25.92 15.50
C GLU A 29 -2.36 25.47 14.68
N ASP A 30 -3.46 26.22 14.67
CA ASP A 30 -4.64 25.89 13.85
C ASP A 30 -4.32 25.85 12.34
N TRP A 31 -3.39 26.69 11.91
CA TRP A 31 -2.90 26.78 10.53
C TRP A 31 -1.90 25.67 10.16
N LEU A 32 -1.01 25.28 11.08
CA LEU A 32 -0.07 24.14 10.93
C LEU A 32 -0.78 22.78 11.07
N LEU A 33 -1.76 22.69 11.95
CA LEU A 33 -2.57 21.50 12.23
C LEU A 33 -3.73 21.35 11.24
N GLY A 34 -4.02 22.41 10.47
CA GLY A 34 -4.72 22.33 9.20
C GLY A 34 -6.19 21.99 9.34
N ILE A 35 -6.95 22.80 10.10
CA ILE A 35 -8.41 22.68 10.03
C ILE A 35 -8.95 23.19 8.67
N ASN A 36 -8.25 24.10 7.97
CA ASN A 36 -8.67 24.60 6.64
C ASN A 36 -7.57 24.92 5.60
N GLY A 37 -6.29 24.65 5.82
CA GLY A 37 -5.22 25.18 4.94
C GLY A 37 -4.09 24.20 4.65
N TYR A 38 -3.72 24.07 3.36
CA TYR A 38 -2.60 23.24 2.90
C TYR A 38 -1.27 23.67 3.58
N PRO A 39 -0.53 22.76 4.24
CA PRO A 39 0.73 23.09 4.94
C PRO A 39 1.89 23.48 4.00
N LEU A 40 1.73 23.27 2.69
CA LEU A 40 2.67 23.72 1.66
C LEU A 40 2.35 25.12 1.13
N SER A 41 1.23 25.73 1.53
CA SER A 41 0.80 27.02 0.97
C SER A 41 1.65 28.20 1.44
N ALA A 42 2.13 28.25 2.69
CA ALA A 42 2.98 29.35 3.15
C ALA A 42 4.39 29.32 2.58
N PRO A 43 5.14 28.20 2.54
CA PRO A 43 6.44 28.21 1.87
C PRO A 43 6.31 28.67 0.41
N PHE A 44 5.22 28.31 -0.26
CA PHE A 44 4.93 28.73 -1.64
C PHE A 44 4.48 30.19 -1.74
N ALA A 45 3.64 30.67 -0.83
CA ALA A 45 3.17 32.06 -0.80
C ALA A 45 4.28 33.03 -0.39
N LEU A 46 5.09 32.67 0.61
CA LEU A 46 6.30 33.40 1.02
C LEU A 46 7.37 33.36 -0.06
N PHE A 47 7.47 32.25 -0.82
CA PHE A 47 8.32 32.19 -2.01
C PHE A 47 7.81 33.16 -3.08
N LEU A 48 6.53 33.10 -3.44
CA LEU A 48 5.96 33.99 -4.46
C LEU A 48 6.09 35.47 -4.07
N ASP A 49 5.74 35.82 -2.82
CA ASP A 49 5.81 37.19 -2.29
C ASP A 49 7.24 37.77 -2.29
N ARG A 50 8.24 36.93 -1.98
CA ARG A 50 9.66 37.32 -2.02
C ARG A 50 10.15 37.61 -3.44
N PHE A 51 9.57 36.98 -4.46
CA PHE A 51 10.00 37.10 -5.86
C PHE A 51 9.04 37.93 -6.73
N SER A 52 7.95 38.45 -6.16
CA SER A 52 6.97 39.28 -6.87
C SER A 52 7.17 40.79 -6.67
N LYS A 53 8.27 41.25 -6.07
CA LYS A 53 8.56 42.70 -6.00
C LYS A 53 9.03 43.22 -7.37
N PRO A 54 8.28 44.12 -8.04
CA PRO A 54 8.74 44.77 -9.26
C PRO A 54 9.57 46.00 -8.88
N GLY A 55 10.84 46.05 -9.31
CA GLY A 55 11.62 47.31 -9.28
C GLY A 55 13.05 47.23 -8.78
N LEU A 56 13.86 46.27 -9.25
CA LEU A 56 15.32 46.38 -9.16
C LEU A 56 15.92 46.11 -10.54
N ASP A 57 16.27 47.21 -11.21
CA ASP A 57 17.23 47.25 -12.32
C ASP A 57 18.63 47.05 -11.71
N ASP A 58 19.17 45.84 -11.77
CA ASP A 58 20.57 45.58 -11.41
C ASP A 58 21.33 44.90 -12.56
N ASP A 59 22.56 45.40 -12.70
CA ASP A 59 23.56 45.29 -13.76
C ASP A 59 23.96 43.83 -14.13
N PRO A 60 23.91 43.42 -15.41
CA PRO A 60 24.14 42.05 -15.86
C PRO A 60 25.58 41.50 -15.74
N ASP A 61 26.56 42.29 -15.30
CA ASP A 61 27.98 41.86 -15.26
C ASP A 61 28.52 41.44 -13.88
N LEU A 62 27.70 41.45 -12.82
CA LEU A 62 28.03 40.84 -11.51
C LEU A 62 27.51 39.40 -11.43
N PHE A 63 28.33 38.44 -11.84
CA PHE A 63 28.07 37.01 -11.65
C PHE A 63 28.63 36.52 -10.31
N GLU A 64 27.76 36.30 -9.33
CA GLU A 64 28.05 35.47 -8.14
C GLU A 64 27.12 34.24 -8.09
N ASP A 65 27.71 33.05 -8.32
CA ASP A 65 27.29 31.68 -7.98
C ASP A 65 25.79 31.33 -7.98
N GLY A 66 25.06 31.88 -8.95
CA GLY A 66 23.70 31.55 -9.31
C GLY A 66 23.63 30.44 -10.37
N ARG A 67 23.24 29.23 -9.97
CA ARG A 67 22.27 28.47 -10.79
C ARG A 67 20.87 28.82 -10.31
N THR A 68 20.50 30.08 -10.48
CA THR A 68 19.11 30.49 -10.46
C THR A 68 18.45 29.83 -11.66
N LEU A 69 17.44 29.00 -11.39
CA LEU A 69 16.53 28.48 -12.41
C LEU A 69 15.88 29.69 -13.10
N ARG A 70 16.49 30.16 -14.19
CA ARG A 70 15.86 31.13 -15.09
C ARG A 70 14.66 30.42 -15.70
N PHE A 71 13.47 30.70 -15.18
CA PHE A 71 12.25 30.47 -15.94
C PHE A 71 12.36 31.36 -17.18
N SER A 72 12.52 30.74 -18.34
CA SER A 72 12.76 31.39 -19.64
C SER A 72 11.56 32.19 -20.16
N HIS A 73 10.59 32.49 -19.30
CA HIS A 73 9.31 33.05 -19.68
C HIS A 73 8.96 34.18 -18.69
N THR A 74 9.18 35.43 -19.10
CA THR A 74 8.70 36.64 -18.42
C THR A 74 7.24 36.96 -18.73
N ARG A 75 6.61 36.18 -19.62
CA ARG A 75 5.21 36.28 -20.03
C ARG A 75 4.53 34.95 -19.80
N ALA A 76 3.24 34.97 -19.43
CA ALA A 76 2.43 33.75 -19.36
C ALA A 76 2.57 32.99 -20.68
N VAL A 77 3.05 31.74 -20.60
CA VAL A 77 3.13 30.86 -21.77
C VAL A 77 1.70 30.70 -22.28
N GLU A 78 1.43 31.23 -23.46
CA GLU A 78 0.11 31.11 -24.08
C GLU A 78 -0.21 29.61 -24.15
N LEU A 79 -1.35 29.23 -23.58
CA LEU A 79 -1.80 27.85 -23.59
C LEU A 79 -1.81 27.40 -25.06
N PRO A 80 -1.20 26.25 -25.40
CA PRO A 80 -1.15 25.79 -26.78
C PRO A 80 -2.57 25.79 -27.36
N THR A 81 -2.83 26.68 -28.33
CA THR A 81 -4.15 26.84 -28.99
C THR A 81 -4.45 25.69 -29.96
N MET A 82 -3.79 24.55 -29.79
CA MET A 82 -4.17 23.31 -30.45
C MET A 82 -5.62 23.00 -30.06
N PRO A 83 -6.55 22.91 -31.03
CA PRO A 83 -7.91 22.47 -30.76
C PRO A 83 -7.86 21.17 -29.96
N ALA A 84 -8.51 21.13 -28.79
CA ALA A 84 -8.51 19.96 -27.91
C ALA A 84 -8.85 18.66 -28.67
N VAL A 85 -9.70 18.78 -29.70
CA VAL A 85 -10.11 17.73 -30.63
C VAL A 85 -8.95 17.04 -31.37
N LEU A 86 -7.86 17.76 -31.69
CA LEU A 86 -6.68 17.21 -32.36
C LEU A 86 -5.71 16.51 -31.39
N LEU A 87 -5.72 16.91 -30.12
CA LEU A 87 -4.89 16.29 -29.07
C LEU A 87 -5.51 14.99 -28.55
N GLU A 88 -6.83 14.92 -28.45
CA GLU A 88 -7.53 13.79 -27.82
C GLU A 88 -7.56 12.51 -28.67
N SER A 89 -7.59 12.63 -30.00
CA SER A 89 -7.66 11.47 -30.91
C SER A 89 -6.31 10.76 -31.10
N SER A 90 -5.19 11.46 -30.95
CA SER A 90 -3.86 10.92 -31.31
C SER A 90 -3.14 10.19 -30.17
N LEU A 91 -3.47 10.48 -28.91
CA LEU A 91 -2.76 9.91 -27.77
C LEU A 91 -3.41 8.62 -27.24
N LEU A 92 -2.59 7.68 -26.75
CA LEU A 92 -3.08 6.50 -26.05
C LEU A 92 -3.48 6.88 -24.62
N ARG A 93 -4.65 6.41 -24.19
CA ARG A 93 -5.12 6.55 -22.81
C ARG A 93 -4.59 5.39 -21.98
N ARG A 94 -4.44 5.62 -20.68
CA ARG A 94 -4.00 4.60 -19.72
C ARG A 94 -4.95 3.40 -19.69
N SER A 95 -6.25 3.62 -19.83
CA SER A 95 -7.28 2.57 -19.97
C SER A 95 -7.08 1.66 -21.19
N HIS A 96 -6.49 2.16 -22.27
CA HIS A 96 -6.27 1.36 -23.49
C HIS A 96 -5.08 0.40 -23.37
N MET A 97 -4.16 0.64 -22.42
CA MET A 97 -2.93 -0.14 -22.32
C MET A 97 -3.18 -1.60 -21.98
N GLN A 98 -4.25 -1.90 -21.23
CA GLN A 98 -4.62 -3.27 -20.93
C GLN A 98 -4.99 -4.02 -22.22
N ILE A 99 -5.89 -3.44 -23.02
CA ILE A 99 -6.32 -4.00 -24.31
C ILE A 99 -5.12 -4.21 -25.23
N ILE A 100 -4.24 -3.20 -25.35
CA ILE A 100 -3.06 -3.26 -26.21
C ILE A 100 -2.12 -4.40 -25.77
N ARG A 101 -1.82 -4.50 -24.48
CA ARG A 101 -0.94 -5.53 -23.92
C ARG A 101 -1.51 -6.92 -24.15
N ASP A 102 -2.78 -7.11 -23.79
CA ASP A 102 -3.43 -8.42 -23.83
C ASP A 102 -3.56 -8.92 -25.28
N LEU A 103 -3.88 -8.03 -26.23
CA LEU A 103 -3.85 -8.35 -27.66
C LEU A 103 -2.46 -8.72 -28.15
N PHE A 104 -1.43 -7.94 -27.79
CA PHE A 104 -0.07 -8.22 -28.23
C PHE A 104 0.42 -9.58 -27.76
N LEU A 105 0.23 -9.90 -26.46
CA LEU A 105 0.62 -11.17 -25.89
C LEU A 105 -0.12 -12.33 -26.56
N HIS A 106 -1.43 -12.16 -26.81
CA HIS A 106 -2.23 -13.15 -27.53
C HIS A 106 -1.72 -13.39 -28.96
N CYS A 107 -1.44 -12.33 -29.72
CA CYS A 107 -0.90 -12.43 -31.08
C CYS A 107 0.49 -13.06 -31.09
N GLU A 108 1.34 -12.71 -30.13
CA GLU A 108 2.70 -13.23 -30.00
C GLU A 108 2.70 -14.73 -29.69
N GLU A 109 1.81 -15.17 -28.78
CA GLU A 109 1.62 -16.58 -28.43
C GLU A 109 1.05 -17.38 -29.60
N ALA A 110 -0.01 -16.88 -30.26
CA ALA A 110 -0.62 -17.52 -31.43
C ALA A 110 0.27 -17.47 -32.67
N ARG A 111 1.27 -16.58 -32.68
CA ARG A 111 2.05 -16.19 -33.86
C ARG A 111 1.12 -15.81 -35.01
N ASP A 112 0.16 -14.94 -34.76
CA ASP A 112 -0.75 -14.41 -35.78
C ASP A 112 -1.21 -13.01 -35.35
N PHE A 113 -0.98 -12.02 -36.21
CA PHE A 113 -1.44 -10.64 -35.97
C PHE A 113 -2.65 -10.28 -36.85
N GLY A 114 -3.12 -11.18 -37.71
CA GLY A 114 -4.28 -11.00 -38.59
C GLY A 114 -5.63 -11.16 -37.90
N LEU A 115 -5.81 -10.62 -36.69
CA LEU A 115 -7.03 -10.79 -35.90
C LEU A 115 -8.22 -9.98 -36.43
N THR A 116 -9.39 -10.61 -36.47
CA THR A 116 -10.66 -9.92 -36.64
C THR A 116 -11.09 -9.21 -35.35
N TYR A 117 -12.01 -8.24 -35.45
CA TYR A 117 -12.54 -7.51 -34.29
C TYR A 117 -13.17 -8.46 -33.24
N ALA A 118 -13.92 -9.47 -33.67
CA ALA A 118 -14.57 -10.43 -32.78
C ALA A 118 -13.56 -11.32 -32.06
N GLU A 119 -12.48 -11.72 -32.75
CA GLU A 119 -11.39 -12.48 -32.13
C GLU A 119 -10.61 -11.62 -31.14
N ALA A 120 -10.40 -10.35 -31.45
CA ALA A 120 -9.75 -9.40 -30.56
C ALA A 120 -10.56 -9.19 -29.26
N GLU A 121 -11.88 -8.98 -29.34
CA GLU A 121 -12.73 -8.88 -28.14
C GLU A 121 -12.73 -10.18 -27.33
N LYS A 122 -12.75 -11.34 -28.01
CA LYS A 122 -12.66 -12.65 -27.35
C LYS A 122 -11.30 -12.85 -26.65
N ALA A 123 -10.20 -12.43 -27.27
CA ALA A 123 -8.86 -12.56 -26.73
C ALA A 123 -8.66 -11.69 -25.48
N VAL A 124 -9.17 -10.46 -25.47
CA VAL A 124 -9.04 -9.53 -24.35
C VAL A 124 -10.09 -9.82 -23.25
N GLY A 125 -11.21 -10.46 -23.60
CA GLY A 125 -12.31 -10.73 -22.68
C GLY A 125 -13.11 -9.48 -22.31
N THR A 126 -12.96 -8.38 -23.06
CA THR A 126 -13.70 -7.12 -22.87
C THR A 126 -14.07 -6.51 -24.22
N SER A 127 -15.10 -5.67 -24.25
CA SER A 127 -15.47 -4.95 -25.48
C SER A 127 -14.44 -3.86 -25.76
N ILE A 128 -14.03 -3.77 -27.02
CA ILE A 128 -13.06 -2.77 -27.49
C ILE A 128 -13.84 -1.64 -28.12
N ASP A 129 -13.50 -0.38 -27.84
CA ASP A 129 -14.13 0.74 -28.54
C ASP A 129 -13.91 0.62 -30.07
N PRO A 130 -14.97 0.55 -30.90
CA PRO A 130 -14.83 0.40 -32.34
C PRO A 130 -13.99 1.49 -32.99
N GLU A 131 -14.06 2.74 -32.51
CA GLU A 131 -13.26 3.84 -33.04
C GLU A 131 -11.77 3.63 -32.75
N PHE A 132 -11.44 3.16 -31.55
CA PHE A 132 -10.07 2.81 -31.17
C PHE A 132 -9.54 1.60 -31.96
N TRP A 133 -10.38 0.59 -32.19
CA TRP A 133 -10.02 -0.57 -33.02
C TRP A 133 -9.71 -0.16 -34.45
N ILE A 134 -10.66 0.50 -35.12
CA ILE A 134 -10.57 0.88 -36.53
C ILE A 134 -9.45 1.91 -36.73
N GLY A 135 -9.37 2.91 -35.84
CA GLY A 135 -8.47 4.04 -36.00
C GLY A 135 -7.02 3.77 -35.61
N LYS A 136 -6.75 2.75 -34.77
CA LYS A 136 -5.39 2.49 -34.26
C LYS A 136 -4.98 1.03 -34.27
N LEU A 137 -5.72 0.17 -33.55
CA LEU A 137 -5.27 -1.21 -33.29
C LEU A 137 -5.15 -2.02 -34.57
N ARG A 138 -6.19 -2.01 -35.41
CA ARG A 138 -6.23 -2.81 -36.65
C ARG A 138 -5.06 -2.51 -37.56
N GLN A 139 -4.83 -1.23 -37.85
CA GLN A 139 -3.74 -0.82 -38.74
C GLN A 139 -2.37 -1.20 -38.17
N ALA A 140 -2.17 -1.05 -36.87
CA ALA A 140 -0.90 -1.43 -36.24
C ALA A 140 -0.66 -2.95 -36.31
N LEU A 141 -1.71 -3.76 -36.13
CA LEU A 141 -1.63 -5.22 -36.26
C LEU A 141 -1.35 -5.66 -37.70
N ASP A 142 -2.05 -5.10 -38.69
CA ASP A 142 -1.80 -5.37 -40.13
C ASP A 142 -0.35 -5.04 -40.54
N ASP A 143 0.18 -3.93 -40.02
CA ASP A 143 1.57 -3.51 -40.21
C ASP A 143 2.56 -4.51 -39.62
N LEU A 144 2.28 -5.04 -38.41
CA LEU A 144 3.12 -6.05 -37.78
C LEU A 144 3.05 -7.38 -38.51
N GLU A 145 1.88 -7.78 -38.98
CA GLU A 145 1.69 -8.99 -39.77
C GLU A 145 2.52 -8.91 -41.06
N THR A 146 2.48 -7.76 -41.73
CA THR A 146 3.32 -7.51 -42.92
C THR A 146 4.81 -7.60 -42.61
N LEU A 147 5.26 -7.05 -41.47
CA LEU A 147 6.66 -7.11 -41.04
C LEU A 147 7.08 -8.54 -40.66
N ARG A 148 6.19 -9.29 -40.03
CA ARG A 148 6.38 -10.70 -39.67
C ARG A 148 6.56 -11.56 -40.91
N MET A 149 5.71 -11.38 -41.92
CA MET A 149 5.82 -12.08 -43.22
C MET A 149 7.14 -11.77 -43.95
N LYS A 150 7.75 -10.60 -43.67
CA LYS A 150 9.09 -10.22 -44.15
C LYS A 150 10.23 -10.77 -43.28
N GLY A 151 9.94 -11.59 -42.27
CA GLY A 151 10.94 -12.16 -41.35
C GLY A 151 11.46 -11.18 -40.29
N THR A 152 10.80 -10.04 -40.07
CA THR A 152 11.21 -9.09 -39.02
C THR A 152 10.81 -9.60 -37.65
N LYS A 153 11.74 -9.57 -36.67
CA LYS A 153 11.42 -9.89 -35.28
C LYS A 153 10.47 -8.83 -34.71
N ILE A 154 9.27 -9.26 -34.32
CA ILE A 154 8.29 -8.40 -33.68
C ILE A 154 8.66 -8.22 -32.21
N THR A 155 8.57 -6.98 -31.72
CA THR A 155 8.84 -6.63 -30.32
C THR A 155 7.75 -5.70 -29.80
N TRP A 156 7.55 -5.67 -28.49
CA TRP A 156 6.59 -4.77 -27.83
C TRP A 156 6.80 -3.30 -28.21
N THR A 157 8.04 -2.82 -28.17
CA THR A 157 8.37 -1.43 -28.53
C THR A 157 8.06 -1.13 -30.00
N LEU A 158 8.24 -2.11 -30.91
CA LEU A 158 7.87 -1.96 -32.31
C LEU A 158 6.35 -1.84 -32.46
N PHE A 159 5.57 -2.63 -31.72
CA PHE A 159 4.11 -2.53 -31.71
C PHE A 159 3.64 -1.16 -31.23
N LEU A 160 4.19 -0.65 -30.12
CA LEU A 160 3.86 0.69 -29.63
C LEU A 160 4.21 1.80 -30.63
N LYS A 161 5.32 1.66 -31.36
CA LYS A 161 5.67 2.58 -32.46
C LYS A 161 4.69 2.50 -33.62
N LYS A 162 4.12 1.34 -33.92
CA LYS A 162 3.07 1.19 -34.94
C LYS A 162 1.75 1.82 -34.49
N LEU A 163 1.38 1.66 -33.22
CA LEU A 163 0.19 2.30 -32.64
C LEU A 163 0.32 3.83 -32.54
N CYS A 164 1.53 4.34 -32.29
CA CYS A 164 1.82 5.76 -32.17
C CYS A 164 3.11 6.12 -32.92
N PRO A 165 3.04 6.31 -34.26
CA PRO A 165 4.22 6.58 -35.10
C PRO A 165 5.03 7.81 -34.69
N ARG A 166 4.39 8.78 -34.02
CA ARG A 166 5.00 10.03 -33.54
C ARG A 166 5.43 9.98 -32.07
N ALA A 167 5.32 8.83 -31.41
CA ALA A 167 5.74 8.69 -30.02
C ALA A 167 7.26 8.86 -29.89
N SER A 168 7.68 9.90 -29.18
CA SER A 168 9.07 10.04 -28.74
C SER A 168 9.45 8.94 -27.73
N PRO A 169 10.75 8.69 -27.49
CA PRO A 169 11.20 7.70 -26.50
C PRO A 169 10.59 7.89 -25.11
N ARG A 170 10.37 9.15 -24.69
CA ARG A 170 9.71 9.47 -23.41
C ARG A 170 8.29 8.91 -23.33
N HIS A 171 7.53 8.96 -24.43
CA HIS A 171 6.17 8.40 -24.47
C HIS A 171 6.19 6.87 -24.40
N LEU A 172 7.15 6.23 -25.08
CA LEU A 172 7.30 4.77 -25.04
C LEU A 172 7.63 4.29 -23.62
N ASN A 173 8.57 4.94 -22.93
CA ASN A 173 8.89 4.63 -21.54
C ASN A 173 7.69 4.85 -20.61
N MET A 174 6.87 5.88 -20.88
CA MET A 174 5.63 6.12 -20.13
C MET A 174 4.62 4.98 -20.35
N PHE A 175 4.44 4.50 -21.58
CA PHE A 175 3.57 3.36 -21.87
C PHE A 175 4.07 2.07 -21.22
N GLU A 176 5.39 1.83 -21.21
CA GLU A 176 5.99 0.70 -20.50
C GLU A 176 5.76 0.79 -18.99
N SER A 177 5.91 1.98 -18.39
CA SER A 177 5.56 2.21 -16.98
C SER A 177 4.10 1.89 -16.69
N TRP A 178 3.17 2.26 -17.59
CA TRP A 178 1.75 1.93 -17.42
C TRP A 178 1.47 0.43 -17.50
N VAL A 179 2.23 -0.31 -18.31
CA VAL A 179 2.15 -1.79 -18.36
C VAL A 179 2.67 -2.41 -17.07
N SER A 180 3.77 -1.91 -16.50
CA SER A 180 4.26 -2.37 -15.21
C SER A 180 3.24 -2.10 -14.09
N GLU A 181 2.64 -0.91 -14.07
CA GLU A 181 1.58 -0.57 -13.11
C GLU A 181 0.32 -1.46 -13.29
N LEU A 182 -0.01 -1.88 -14.53
CA LEU A 182 -1.09 -2.85 -14.77
C LEU A 182 -0.75 -4.24 -14.22
N HIS A 183 0.51 -4.66 -14.33
CA HIS A 183 0.95 -5.92 -13.75
C HIS A 183 0.87 -5.87 -12.23
N GLU A 184 1.36 -4.79 -11.61
CA GLU A 184 1.21 -4.56 -10.17
C GLU A 184 -0.25 -4.58 -9.73
N LEU A 185 -1.16 -4.01 -10.55
CA LEU A 185 -2.60 -4.06 -10.29
C LEU A 185 -3.16 -5.48 -10.30
N GLN A 186 -2.73 -6.32 -11.24
CA GLN A 186 -3.14 -7.72 -11.29
C GLN A 186 -2.62 -8.52 -10.10
N VAL A 187 -1.36 -8.30 -9.70
CA VAL A 187 -0.77 -8.91 -8.49
C VAL A 187 -1.58 -8.51 -7.27
N LEU A 188 -1.86 -7.21 -7.10
CA LEU A 188 -2.66 -6.68 -5.99
C LEU A 188 -4.10 -7.24 -5.96
N ARG A 189 -4.75 -7.45 -7.10
CA ARG A 189 -6.06 -8.15 -7.14
C ARG A 189 -5.96 -9.57 -6.57
N GLY A 190 -4.90 -10.29 -6.93
CA GLY A 190 -4.61 -11.61 -6.39
C GLY A 190 -4.39 -11.58 -4.88
N GLU A 191 -3.60 -10.62 -4.40
CA GLU A 191 -3.34 -10.39 -2.97
C GLU A 191 -4.63 -10.10 -2.19
N VAL A 192 -5.48 -9.18 -2.68
CA VAL A 192 -6.78 -8.87 -2.05
C VAL A 192 -7.68 -10.10 -1.99
N SER A 193 -7.77 -10.85 -3.09
CA SER A 193 -8.58 -12.06 -3.14
C SER A 193 -8.07 -13.11 -2.15
N HIS A 194 -6.75 -13.28 -2.03
CA HIS A 194 -6.14 -14.18 -1.07
C HIS A 194 -6.42 -13.74 0.37
N SER A 195 -6.22 -12.45 0.70
CA SER A 195 -6.49 -11.91 2.03
C SER A 195 -7.97 -12.00 2.43
N ARG A 196 -8.90 -11.80 1.49
CA ARG A 196 -10.35 -12.04 1.71
C ARG A 196 -10.62 -13.51 2.04
N GLY A 197 -10.05 -14.43 1.27
CA GLY A 197 -10.16 -15.87 1.52
C GLY A 197 -9.60 -16.27 2.88
N MET A 198 -8.48 -15.66 3.32
CA MET A 198 -7.92 -15.90 4.67
C MET A 198 -8.83 -15.40 5.79
N LEU A 199 -9.45 -14.23 5.62
CA LEU A 199 -10.42 -13.70 6.58
C LEU A 199 -11.68 -14.57 6.68
N GLU A 200 -12.22 -15.01 5.55
CA GLU A 200 -13.38 -15.91 5.50
C GLU A 200 -13.07 -17.27 6.12
N PHE A 201 -11.95 -17.88 5.72
CA PHE A 201 -11.45 -19.13 6.29
C PHE A 201 -11.31 -19.05 7.81
N TYR A 202 -10.73 -17.95 8.33
CA TYR A 202 -10.56 -17.78 9.77
C TYR A 202 -11.88 -17.60 10.50
N ARG A 203 -12.85 -16.88 9.92
CA ARG A 203 -14.20 -16.73 10.49
C ARG A 203 -14.94 -18.07 10.55
N GLU A 204 -14.87 -18.86 9.48
CA GLU A 204 -15.44 -20.20 9.44
C GLU A 204 -14.77 -21.12 10.47
N TRP A 205 -13.46 -21.02 10.63
CA TRP A 205 -12.73 -21.76 11.65
C TRP A 205 -13.18 -21.37 13.06
N MET A 206 -13.31 -20.08 13.36
CA MET A 206 -13.78 -19.58 14.67
C MET A 206 -15.23 -20.01 14.99
N ALA A 207 -16.09 -20.12 13.97
CA ALA A 207 -17.47 -20.57 14.13
C ALA A 207 -17.59 -22.05 14.55
N ARG A 208 -16.53 -22.84 14.40
CA ARG A 208 -16.51 -24.24 14.82
C ARG A 208 -16.46 -24.36 16.35
N PRO A 209 -17.21 -25.30 16.95
CA PRO A 209 -17.13 -25.57 18.37
C PRO A 209 -15.73 -26.10 18.76
N PRO A 210 -15.26 -25.86 19.99
CA PRO A 210 -14.04 -26.50 20.48
C PRO A 210 -14.22 -28.02 20.52
N LEU A 211 -13.11 -28.75 20.33
CA LEU A 211 -13.07 -30.20 20.37
C LEU A 211 -13.59 -30.68 21.73
N PRO A 212 -14.69 -31.47 21.75
CA PRO A 212 -15.21 -32.04 22.98
C PRO A 212 -14.15 -32.83 23.74
N GLU A 213 -14.14 -32.71 25.07
CA GLU A 213 -13.11 -33.30 25.92
C GLU A 213 -13.01 -34.83 25.75
N PHE A 214 -14.15 -35.52 25.58
CA PHE A 214 -14.15 -36.97 25.35
C PHE A 214 -13.42 -37.36 24.06
N LEU A 215 -13.62 -36.62 22.95
CA LEU A 215 -12.91 -36.87 21.70
C LEU A 215 -11.42 -36.56 21.83
N ARG A 216 -11.09 -35.50 22.58
CA ARG A 216 -9.71 -35.15 22.87
C ARG A 216 -9.00 -36.27 23.63
N GLN A 217 -9.64 -36.86 24.63
CA GLN A 217 -9.10 -37.99 25.39
C GLN A 217 -8.87 -39.22 24.52
N VAL A 218 -9.80 -39.54 23.62
CA VAL A 218 -9.64 -40.63 22.65
C VAL A 218 -8.39 -40.43 21.78
N ILE A 219 -8.20 -39.24 21.22
CA ILE A 219 -7.02 -38.92 20.40
C ILE A 219 -5.73 -38.98 21.22
N LEU A 220 -5.77 -38.56 22.50
CA LEU A 220 -4.61 -38.63 23.39
C LEU A 220 -4.25 -40.07 23.78
N MET A 221 -5.23 -40.96 23.94
CA MET A 221 -4.96 -42.38 24.15
C MET A 221 -4.24 -43.00 22.94
N GLU A 222 -4.70 -42.68 21.72
CA GLU A 222 -4.02 -43.11 20.48
C GLU A 222 -2.57 -42.58 20.40
N TYR A 223 -2.31 -41.36 20.90
CA TYR A 223 -0.95 -40.82 20.97
C TYR A 223 -0.05 -41.69 21.85
N VAL A 224 -0.50 -42.06 23.04
CA VAL A 224 0.28 -42.90 23.98
C VAL A 224 0.60 -44.25 23.36
N ASP A 225 -0.38 -44.89 22.73
CA ASP A 225 -0.19 -46.17 22.02
C ASP A 225 0.78 -46.03 20.85
N SER A 226 0.73 -44.90 20.13
CA SER A 226 1.63 -44.63 19.00
C SER A 226 3.07 -44.37 19.46
N GLN A 227 3.29 -43.70 20.60
CA GLN A 227 4.61 -43.44 21.17
C GLN A 227 5.31 -44.74 21.59
N GLN A 228 4.56 -45.70 22.15
CA GLN A 228 5.10 -47.01 22.50
C GLN A 228 5.58 -47.80 21.27
N ARG A 229 5.02 -47.53 20.08
CA ARG A 229 5.38 -48.20 18.83
C ARG A 229 6.43 -47.46 18.00
N ALA A 230 6.67 -46.17 18.30
CA ALA A 230 7.40 -45.26 17.42
C ALA A 230 8.83 -44.92 17.87
N GLU A 231 9.51 -45.77 18.65
CA GLU A 231 10.88 -45.55 19.14
C GLU A 231 11.91 -45.15 18.04
N THR A 232 11.58 -45.32 16.76
CA THR A 232 12.44 -45.01 15.61
C THR A 232 12.00 -43.84 14.71
N ARG A 233 10.83 -43.20 14.93
CA ARG A 233 10.36 -42.07 14.08
C ARG A 233 10.16 -40.81 14.92
N GLY A 234 10.72 -39.68 14.46
CA GLY A 234 10.80 -38.41 15.21
C GLY A 234 9.57 -38.07 16.06
N ARG A 235 9.80 -37.66 17.30
CA ARG A 235 8.76 -37.34 18.28
C ARG A 235 7.93 -36.14 17.80
N LYS A 236 6.72 -36.38 17.32
CA LYS A 236 5.67 -35.36 17.18
C LYS A 236 5.23 -34.91 18.57
N THR A 237 4.91 -33.64 18.75
CA THR A 237 4.33 -33.16 20.02
C THR A 237 2.91 -33.70 20.21
N LYS A 238 2.42 -33.74 21.46
CA LYS A 238 1.04 -34.17 21.76
C LYS A 238 0.04 -33.28 21.00
N GLU A 239 0.32 -31.99 20.99
CA GLU A 239 -0.47 -30.94 20.36
C GLU A 239 -0.51 -31.10 18.84
N GLU A 240 0.60 -31.45 18.20
CA GLU A 240 0.66 -31.74 16.77
C GLU A 240 -0.20 -32.95 16.39
N LEU A 241 -0.20 -34.01 17.21
CA LEU A 241 -1.06 -35.17 16.92
C LEU A 241 -2.54 -34.80 17.08
N VAL A 242 -2.88 -34.08 18.15
CA VAL A 242 -4.27 -33.62 18.37
C VAL A 242 -4.71 -32.73 17.22
N ALA A 243 -3.88 -31.79 16.77
CA ALA A 243 -4.18 -30.94 15.62
C ALA A 243 -4.35 -31.76 14.33
N ALA A 244 -3.48 -32.75 14.09
CA ALA A 244 -3.54 -33.59 12.88
C ALA A 244 -4.73 -34.57 12.85
N ARG A 245 -5.27 -34.94 14.02
CA ARG A 245 -6.40 -35.87 14.16
C ARG A 245 -7.73 -35.18 14.47
N CYS A 246 -7.72 -33.87 14.72
CA CYS A 246 -8.93 -33.10 15.02
C CYS A 246 -9.87 -33.15 13.81
N PRO A 247 -11.14 -33.59 13.96
CA PRO A 247 -12.11 -33.56 12.88
C PRO A 247 -12.31 -32.12 12.38
N GLN A 248 -12.52 -31.94 11.08
CA GLN A 248 -12.61 -30.62 10.45
C GLN A 248 -13.73 -29.73 11.03
N GLN A 249 -14.79 -30.31 11.59
CA GLN A 249 -15.88 -29.58 12.22
C GLN A 249 -15.58 -29.00 13.61
N TYR A 250 -14.42 -29.30 14.20
CA TYR A 250 -14.03 -28.82 15.53
C TYR A 250 -12.76 -27.97 15.48
N ARG A 251 -12.59 -27.12 16.50
CA ARG A 251 -11.31 -26.47 16.81
C ARG A 251 -10.53 -27.27 17.84
N PHE A 252 -9.24 -27.49 17.60
CA PHE A 252 -8.40 -28.30 18.48
C PHE A 252 -8.19 -27.70 19.90
N LYS A 253 -8.36 -26.38 20.07
CA LYS A 253 -8.26 -25.66 21.35
C LYS A 253 -9.46 -24.73 21.55
N PRO A 254 -9.88 -24.49 22.81
CA PRO A 254 -10.71 -23.33 23.13
C PRO A 254 -9.91 -22.07 22.77
N GLY A 255 -10.44 -21.26 21.84
CA GLY A 255 -9.81 -20.01 21.43
C GLY A 255 -9.73 -19.01 22.59
N ASN A 256 -8.69 -18.20 22.63
CA ASN A 256 -8.65 -17.02 23.49
C ASN A 256 -9.47 -15.93 22.80
N VAL A 257 -10.54 -15.45 23.44
CA VAL A 257 -11.47 -14.46 22.84
C VAL A 257 -10.76 -13.17 22.43
N ALA A 258 -9.81 -12.69 23.24
CA ALA A 258 -9.04 -11.49 22.91
C ALA A 258 -8.15 -11.73 21.68
N MET A 259 -7.45 -12.87 21.64
CA MET A 259 -6.63 -13.25 20.48
C MET A 259 -7.49 -13.39 19.22
N ASP A 260 -8.60 -14.11 19.30
CA ASP A 260 -9.50 -14.36 18.18
C ASP A 260 -10.05 -13.03 17.62
N GLN A 261 -10.42 -12.09 18.50
CA GLN A 261 -10.85 -10.75 18.12
C GLN A 261 -9.73 -9.97 17.42
N VAL A 262 -8.51 -9.96 17.99
CA VAL A 262 -7.38 -9.22 17.43
C VAL A 262 -6.92 -9.77 16.09
N VAL A 263 -6.88 -11.09 15.93
CA VAL A 263 -6.56 -11.73 14.64
C VAL A 263 -7.63 -11.38 13.61
N CYS A 264 -8.91 -11.45 13.98
CA CYS A 264 -9.99 -11.08 13.07
C CYS A 264 -9.90 -9.60 12.64
N ASP A 265 -9.61 -8.69 13.58
CA ASP A 265 -9.50 -7.26 13.30
C ASP A 265 -8.24 -6.91 12.50
N LEU A 266 -7.12 -7.60 12.73
CA LEU A 266 -5.92 -7.51 11.91
C LEU A 266 -6.24 -7.89 10.45
N LEU A 267 -6.86 -9.06 10.22
CA LEU A 267 -7.20 -9.54 8.88
C LEU A 267 -8.21 -8.60 8.20
N LYS A 268 -9.24 -8.13 8.91
CA LYS A 268 -10.21 -7.14 8.37
C LYS A 268 -9.52 -5.84 7.95
N THR A 269 -8.67 -5.30 8.83
CA THR A 269 -7.98 -4.03 8.59
C THR A 269 -7.00 -4.17 7.42
N HIS A 270 -6.29 -5.30 7.34
CA HIS A 270 -5.41 -5.60 6.22
C HIS A 270 -6.18 -5.69 4.89
N VAL A 271 -7.27 -6.44 4.84
CA VAL A 271 -8.14 -6.54 3.65
C VAL A 271 -8.64 -5.17 3.23
N ALA A 272 -9.19 -4.37 4.16
CA ALA A 272 -9.70 -3.04 3.86
C ALA A 272 -8.63 -2.11 3.28
N ARG A 273 -7.40 -2.20 3.79
CA ARG A 273 -6.26 -1.41 3.29
C ARG A 273 -5.82 -1.84 1.89
N GLU A 274 -5.75 -3.14 1.62
CA GLU A 274 -5.41 -3.63 0.28
C GLU A 274 -6.52 -3.31 -0.73
N GLU A 275 -7.80 -3.35 -0.32
CA GLU A 275 -8.94 -2.92 -1.13
C GLU A 275 -8.89 -1.41 -1.44
N GLU A 276 -8.50 -0.59 -0.47
CA GLU A 276 -8.30 0.85 -0.69
C GLU A 276 -7.15 1.08 -1.69
N ARG A 277 -6.03 0.36 -1.54
CA ARG A 277 -4.89 0.41 -2.48
C ARG A 277 -5.33 -0.02 -3.88
N LEU A 278 -6.11 -1.09 -3.97
CA LEU A 278 -6.65 -1.62 -5.22
C LEU A 278 -7.54 -0.59 -5.89
N THR A 279 -8.51 -0.04 -5.16
CA THR A 279 -9.43 0.98 -5.67
C THR A 279 -8.69 2.21 -6.19
N LYS A 280 -7.64 2.66 -5.48
CA LYS A 280 -6.80 3.78 -5.92
C LYS A 280 -6.08 3.46 -7.23
N MET A 281 -5.50 2.27 -7.35
CA MET A 281 -4.80 1.86 -8.56
C MET A 281 -5.76 1.63 -9.74
N GLU A 282 -6.91 0.99 -9.52
CA GLU A 282 -7.96 0.83 -10.54
C GLU A 282 -8.47 2.20 -11.02
N GLY A 283 -8.58 3.17 -10.11
CA GLY A 283 -8.92 4.55 -10.45
C GLY A 283 -7.94 5.22 -11.42
N LEU A 284 -6.67 4.78 -11.49
CA LEU A 284 -5.70 5.27 -12.47
C LEU A 284 -5.94 4.72 -13.89
N PHE A 285 -6.65 3.60 -14.00
CA PHE A 285 -6.95 2.91 -15.27
C PHE A 285 -8.40 3.07 -15.72
N SER A 286 -9.28 3.62 -14.86
CA SER A 286 -10.66 3.91 -15.23
C SER A 286 -10.73 5.08 -16.22
N ALA A 287 -11.59 4.94 -17.23
CA ALA A 287 -11.92 6.05 -18.13
C ALA A 287 -12.74 7.15 -17.43
N THR A 288 -13.37 6.81 -16.31
CA THR A 288 -14.19 7.72 -15.52
C THR A 288 -13.30 8.68 -14.75
N LYS A 289 -13.68 9.96 -14.71
CA LYS A 289 -12.95 11.02 -13.99
C LYS A 289 -12.55 10.51 -12.60
N PRO A 290 -11.26 10.55 -12.23
CA PRO A 290 -10.81 9.95 -10.98
C PRO A 290 -11.60 10.56 -9.83
N ALA A 291 -12.20 9.70 -9.00
CA ALA A 291 -12.76 10.15 -7.73
C ALA A 291 -11.68 10.97 -7.01
N LYS A 292 -12.06 12.07 -6.35
CA LYS A 292 -11.11 12.93 -5.64
C LYS A 292 -10.26 12.05 -4.73
N ILE A 293 -9.01 11.81 -5.13
CA ILE A 293 -8.09 10.95 -4.39
C ILE A 293 -7.87 11.66 -3.06
N GLN A 294 -8.44 11.11 -1.99
CA GLN A 294 -8.15 11.59 -0.65
C GLN A 294 -6.66 11.37 -0.43
N ARG A 295 -5.90 12.48 -0.34
CA ARG A 295 -4.48 12.41 -0.06
C ARG A 295 -4.31 11.78 1.31
N ALA A 296 -3.34 10.87 1.43
CA ALA A 296 -3.00 10.26 2.71
C ALA A 296 -2.78 11.36 3.75
N THR A 297 -3.58 11.35 4.82
CA THR A 297 -3.41 12.24 5.96
C THR A 297 -2.01 12.04 6.53
N SER A 298 -1.30 13.14 6.78
CA SER A 298 0.03 13.12 7.42
C SER A 298 0.03 12.25 8.69
N LYS A 299 1.14 11.55 8.99
CA LYS A 299 1.28 10.72 10.20
C LYS A 299 0.93 11.48 11.50
N VAL A 300 1.19 12.79 11.53
CA VAL A 300 0.89 13.67 12.67
C VAL A 300 -0.61 13.80 12.92
N LEU A 301 -1.41 13.68 11.86
CA LEU A 301 -2.88 13.80 11.90
C LEU A 301 -3.56 12.45 12.17
N ARG A 302 -2.80 11.38 12.45
CA ARG A 302 -3.39 10.10 12.83
C ARG A 302 -3.99 10.20 14.23
N ARG A 303 -5.18 9.64 14.39
CA ARG A 303 -5.84 9.55 15.70
C ARG A 303 -5.07 8.58 16.60
N PRO A 304 -4.98 8.83 17.91
CA PRO A 304 -4.43 7.84 18.84
C PRO A 304 -5.30 6.57 18.83
N VAL A 305 -4.67 5.40 19.01
CA VAL A 305 -5.40 4.13 19.20
C VAL A 305 -6.25 4.27 20.48
N PRO A 306 -7.55 3.93 20.46
CA PRO A 306 -8.35 3.91 21.68
C PRO A 306 -7.73 2.98 22.74
N GLN A 307 -7.68 3.44 24.00
CA GLN A 307 -6.98 2.72 25.08
C GLN A 307 -7.51 1.29 25.29
N ALA A 308 -8.82 1.08 25.14
CA ALA A 308 -9.43 -0.25 25.20
C ALA A 308 -8.91 -1.18 24.08
N THR A 309 -8.78 -0.67 22.86
CA THR A 309 -8.24 -1.40 21.72
C THR A 309 -6.76 -1.72 21.91
N TRP A 310 -5.99 -0.76 22.43
CA TRP A 310 -4.56 -0.97 22.73
C TRP A 310 -4.35 -2.05 23.80
N ARG A 311 -5.13 -2.03 24.89
CA ARG A 311 -5.09 -3.08 25.93
C ARG A 311 -5.42 -4.46 25.37
N LEU A 312 -6.48 -4.55 24.56
CA LEU A 312 -6.86 -5.81 23.90
C LEU A 312 -5.73 -6.35 23.01
N TRP A 313 -5.05 -5.48 22.26
CA TRP A 313 -3.91 -5.86 21.44
C TRP A 313 -2.74 -6.38 22.30
N ASN A 314 -2.46 -5.72 23.42
CA ASN A 314 -1.43 -6.17 24.35
C ASN A 314 -1.76 -7.55 24.93
N GLU A 315 -2.98 -7.73 25.45
CA GLU A 315 -3.45 -9.01 26.00
C GLU A 315 -3.39 -10.15 24.97
N ALA A 316 -3.81 -9.88 23.74
CA ALA A 316 -3.73 -10.86 22.65
C ALA A 316 -2.27 -11.24 22.33
N VAL A 317 -1.35 -10.26 22.28
CA VAL A 317 0.06 -10.53 22.00
C VAL A 317 0.71 -11.30 23.15
N ASP A 318 0.41 -10.94 24.39
CA ASP A 318 0.92 -11.65 25.57
C ASP A 318 0.42 -13.10 25.60
N ALA A 319 -0.82 -13.35 25.15
CA ALA A 319 -1.33 -14.71 25.00
C ALA A 319 -0.67 -15.51 23.85
N MET A 320 -0.17 -14.84 22.82
CA MET A 320 0.51 -15.48 21.68
C MET A 320 2.01 -15.74 21.92
N ILE A 321 2.65 -14.91 22.75
CA ILE A 321 4.05 -15.06 23.13
C ILE A 321 4.12 -16.07 24.28
N MET A 322 4.69 -17.25 24.04
CA MET A 322 4.95 -18.20 25.13
C MET A 322 5.90 -17.56 26.16
N GLU A 323 5.60 -17.78 27.44
CA GLU A 323 6.32 -17.21 28.57
C GLU A 323 7.84 -17.32 28.38
N GLY A 324 8.54 -16.18 28.45
CA GLY A 324 10.01 -16.11 28.43
C GLY A 324 10.67 -15.85 27.08
N MET A 325 9.96 -15.94 25.95
CA MET A 325 10.58 -15.69 24.62
C MET A 325 10.53 -14.23 24.17
N GLY A 326 9.56 -13.44 24.64
CA GLY A 326 9.38 -12.02 24.30
C GLY A 326 9.14 -11.72 22.81
N ILE A 327 9.02 -12.76 22.00
CA ILE A 327 9.09 -12.70 20.54
C ILE A 327 8.03 -13.65 19.96
N LEU A 328 7.27 -13.14 19.00
CA LEU A 328 6.27 -13.88 18.26
C LEU A 328 6.94 -14.59 17.07
N ASN A 329 6.95 -15.92 17.09
CA ASN A 329 7.51 -16.76 16.03
C ASN A 329 6.38 -17.46 15.26
N PRO A 330 6.59 -17.84 13.98
CA PRO A 330 5.59 -18.58 13.21
C PRO A 330 5.13 -19.86 13.93
N SER A 331 6.03 -20.55 14.63
CA SER A 331 5.70 -21.75 15.40
C SER A 331 4.74 -21.49 16.56
N THR A 332 4.87 -20.36 17.26
CA THR A 332 3.97 -20.02 18.39
C THR A 332 2.59 -19.62 17.88
N LEU A 333 2.52 -18.85 16.78
CA LEU A 333 1.26 -18.54 16.09
C LEU A 333 0.54 -19.79 15.59
N ARG A 334 1.26 -20.71 14.93
CA ARG A 334 0.69 -21.99 14.45
C ARG A 334 0.13 -22.87 15.57
N ALA A 335 0.56 -22.66 16.81
CA ALA A 335 0.04 -23.39 17.98
C ALA A 335 -1.31 -22.86 18.48
N VAL A 336 -1.75 -21.68 18.01
CA VAL A 336 -2.96 -20.99 18.48
C VAL A 336 -3.96 -20.69 17.37
N VAL A 337 -3.50 -20.47 16.14
CA VAL A 337 -4.34 -20.26 14.95
C VAL A 337 -4.00 -21.27 13.84
N PRO A 338 -4.88 -21.50 12.85
CA PRO A 338 -4.56 -22.30 11.67
C PRO A 338 -3.25 -21.87 11.03
N TRP A 339 -2.46 -22.81 10.53
CA TRP A 339 -1.11 -22.52 10.05
C TRP A 339 -1.09 -21.61 8.83
N GLU A 340 -2.12 -21.68 7.98
CA GLU A 340 -2.34 -20.80 6.84
C GLU A 340 -2.52 -19.35 7.31
N VAL A 341 -3.30 -19.16 8.37
CA VAL A 341 -3.56 -17.85 8.98
C VAL A 341 -2.31 -17.34 9.70
N ALA A 342 -1.60 -18.21 10.41
CA ALA A 342 -0.32 -17.87 11.05
C ALA A 342 0.70 -17.37 10.02
N ASP A 343 0.85 -18.10 8.91
CA ASP A 343 1.81 -17.77 7.86
C ASP A 343 1.43 -16.46 7.15
N HIS A 344 0.14 -16.25 6.92
CA HIS A 344 -0.38 -15.00 6.37
C HIS A 344 -0.13 -13.81 7.32
N ILE A 345 -0.44 -13.95 8.61
CA ILE A 345 -0.15 -12.92 9.63
C ILE A 345 1.35 -12.63 9.66
N CYS A 346 2.20 -13.66 9.66
CA CYS A 346 3.63 -13.47 9.62
C CYS A 346 4.07 -12.74 8.34
N ALA A 347 3.48 -13.02 7.18
CA ALA A 347 3.78 -12.32 5.93
C ALA A 347 3.39 -10.83 6.01
N VAL A 348 2.20 -10.52 6.54
CA VAL A 348 1.72 -9.14 6.75
C VAL A 348 2.60 -8.37 7.75
N MET A 349 3.06 -9.05 8.79
CA MET A 349 3.81 -8.43 9.88
C MET A 349 5.33 -8.35 9.62
N ARG A 350 5.87 -9.10 8.66
CA ARG A 350 7.29 -9.09 8.34
C ARG A 350 7.78 -7.67 8.02
N THR A 351 8.87 -7.30 8.66
CA THR A 351 9.76 -6.22 8.22
C THR A 351 10.86 -6.82 7.36
N GLU A 352 11.56 -6.02 6.56
CA GLU A 352 12.56 -6.45 5.57
C GLU A 352 13.79 -7.22 6.13
N GLY A 353 13.76 -7.66 7.40
CA GLY A 353 14.86 -8.34 8.09
C GLY A 353 14.59 -9.76 8.60
N GLY A 354 13.44 -10.36 8.29
CA GLY A 354 13.16 -11.81 8.41
C GLY A 354 13.56 -12.52 9.72
N GLY A 355 12.57 -12.83 10.57
CA GLY A 355 12.73 -13.97 11.49
C GLY A 355 11.74 -13.97 12.64
N SER A 356 11.51 -12.81 13.24
CA SER A 356 10.75 -12.75 14.48
C SER A 356 10.10 -11.39 14.70
N ILE A 357 8.94 -11.37 15.35
CA ILE A 357 8.14 -10.15 15.55
C ILE A 357 8.12 -9.83 17.04
N SER A 358 8.77 -8.75 17.45
CA SER A 358 8.68 -8.29 18.84
C SER A 358 7.26 -7.77 19.14
N LYS A 359 6.85 -7.78 20.42
CA LYS A 359 5.57 -7.21 20.86
C LYS A 359 5.38 -5.77 20.37
N GLN A 360 6.42 -4.93 20.52
CA GLN A 360 6.40 -3.55 20.04
C GLN A 360 6.24 -3.46 18.52
N THR A 361 6.92 -4.31 17.76
CA THR A 361 6.77 -4.37 16.29
C THR A 361 5.35 -4.75 15.90
N PHE A 362 4.75 -5.74 16.59
CA PHE A 362 3.37 -6.15 16.34
C PHE A 362 2.39 -4.98 16.58
N LEU A 363 2.49 -4.33 17.74
CA LEU A 363 1.59 -3.23 18.11
C LEU A 363 1.74 -2.02 17.17
N GLN A 364 2.99 -1.68 16.80
CA GLN A 364 3.26 -0.62 15.83
C GLN A 364 2.66 -0.94 14.47
N LYS A 365 2.79 -2.18 13.98
CA LYS A 365 2.20 -2.64 12.73
C LYS A 365 0.67 -2.60 12.76
N MET A 366 0.04 -3.01 13.86
CA MET A 366 -1.41 -2.88 14.05
C MET A 366 -1.87 -1.43 13.97
N ALA A 367 -1.16 -0.52 14.65
CA ALA A 367 -1.45 0.91 14.58
C ALA A 367 -1.26 1.46 13.15
N ASP A 368 -0.19 1.07 12.46
CA ASP A 368 0.07 1.49 11.09
C ASP A 368 -0.95 0.96 10.08
N LEU A 369 -1.45 -0.28 10.27
CA LEU A 369 -2.53 -0.85 9.45
C LEU A 369 -3.84 -0.10 9.66
N GLY A 370 -4.18 0.26 10.89
CA GLY A 370 -5.38 1.04 11.22
C GLY A 370 -5.26 2.55 11.01
N ASN A 371 -4.13 3.04 10.49
CA ASN A 371 -3.84 4.47 10.35
C ASN A 371 -3.95 5.25 11.69
N PHE A 372 -3.52 4.63 12.79
CA PHE A 372 -3.46 5.22 14.12
C PHE A 372 -2.03 5.61 14.50
N ARG A 373 -1.91 6.45 15.54
CA ARG A 373 -0.65 6.64 16.30
C ARG A 373 -0.73 5.86 17.61
N ALA A 374 0.42 5.41 18.13
CA ALA A 374 0.48 4.80 19.46
C ALA A 374 -0.12 5.77 20.50
N PRO A 375 -0.81 5.26 21.54
CA PRO A 375 -1.23 6.10 22.64
C PRO A 375 0.01 6.76 23.26
N GLU A 376 -0.11 8.04 23.62
CA GLU A 376 0.91 8.69 24.44
C GLU A 376 0.95 7.91 25.76
N GLU A 377 2.12 7.36 26.10
CA GLU A 377 2.30 6.74 27.41
C GLU A 377 2.02 7.84 28.43
N GLU A 378 0.89 7.73 29.14
CA GLU A 378 0.51 8.66 30.20
C GLU A 378 1.64 8.64 31.23
N GLY A 379 2.54 9.63 31.13
CA GLY A 379 3.67 9.92 32.00
C GLY A 379 4.14 8.79 32.91
N ALA A 380 5.13 8.02 32.45
CA ALA A 380 6.01 7.29 33.37
C ALA A 380 6.89 8.23 34.23
N ASP A 381 6.72 9.55 34.09
CA ASP A 381 7.60 10.60 34.61
C ASP A 381 7.36 11.00 36.08
N ASP A 382 6.29 10.54 36.75
CA ASP A 382 5.99 11.00 38.13
C ASP A 382 6.38 10.03 39.26
N ALA A 383 7.03 8.89 38.97
CA ALA A 383 7.44 7.93 40.01
C ALA A 383 8.93 8.02 40.43
N SER A 384 9.72 8.91 39.83
CA SER A 384 11.16 9.08 40.16
C SER A 384 11.46 10.25 41.11
N SER A 385 10.45 10.90 41.68
CA SER A 385 10.58 12.14 42.48
C SER A 385 10.04 11.99 43.91
N SER A 386 10.52 11.01 44.70
CA SER A 386 10.41 11.06 46.17
C SER A 386 11.26 9.99 46.86
N SER A 387 12.59 10.15 46.87
CA SER A 387 13.43 9.51 47.90
C SER A 387 14.75 10.27 48.05
N GLU A 388 14.66 11.56 48.35
CA GLU A 388 15.71 12.25 49.11
C GLU A 388 15.04 12.85 50.35
N ASP A 389 15.77 12.77 51.46
CA ASP A 389 15.46 13.26 52.80
C ASP A 389 14.58 12.38 53.70
N GLU A 390 15.24 11.50 54.46
CA GLU A 390 15.30 11.73 55.91
C GLU A 390 16.48 10.97 56.54
N ALA A 391 17.51 11.72 56.93
CA ALA A 391 18.52 11.31 57.89
C ALA A 391 17.97 11.46 59.32
N PRO A 392 18.52 10.70 60.27
CA PRO A 392 19.23 11.37 61.36
C PRO A 392 20.70 10.99 61.49
#